data_AF-A0A0R1W8Y3-F1
#
_entry.id   AF-A0A0R1W8Y3-F1
#
_cell.length_a   1.000
_cell.length_b   1.000
_cell.length_c   1.000
_cell.angle_alpha   90.00
_cell.angle_beta   90.00
_cell.angle_gamma   90.00
#
_symmetry.space_group_name_H-M   'P 1'
#
loop_
_entity.id
_entity.type
_entity.pdbx_description
1 polymer ?
#
loop_
_entity_poly.entity_id
_entity_poly.type
_entity_poly.pdbx_seq_one_letter_code
_entity_poly.pdbx_strand_id
1 'polypeptide(L)' 'MGDSMNFLLIAAIFILGLCLFNFGGRVKSSGAAKLFYFIGVVNVLLAMYIAWPK' A
#
# COMPACT_ATOMS: atom_id res chain seq x y z
N MET A 1 6.71 22.30 10.50
CA MET A 1 5.93 21.26 11.22
C MET A 1 5.19 20.36 10.23
N GLY A 2 5.80 19.96 9.11
CA GLY A 2 5.08 19.45 7.93
C GLY A 2 5.65 18.21 7.22
N ASP A 3 6.84 17.72 7.59
CA ASP A 3 7.46 16.59 6.87
C ASP A 3 7.20 15.23 7.55
N SER A 4 7.08 15.24 8.88
CA SER A 4 6.92 14.02 9.68
C SER A 4 5.53 13.37 9.56
N MET A 5 4.47 14.17 9.36
CA MET A 5 3.09 13.66 9.22
C MET A 5 2.89 12.91 7.90
N ASN A 6 3.53 13.35 6.82
CA ASN A 6 3.44 12.69 5.51
C ASN A 6 4.17 11.34 5.50
N PHE A 7 5.36 11.26 6.12
CA PHE A 7 6.12 10.01 6.20
C PHE A 7 5.37 8.92 6.98
N LEU A 8 4.77 9.28 8.11
CA LEU A 8 4.04 8.36 8.97
C LEU A 8 2.75 7.87 8.29
N LEU A 9 2.11 8.75 7.52
CA LEU A 9 0.94 8.42 6.71
C LEU A 9 1.30 7.48 5.54
N ILE A 10 2.42 7.70 4.87
CA ILE A 10 2.95 6.80 3.83
C ILE A 10 3.28 5.42 4.41
N ALA A 11 3.94 5.37 5.56
CA ALA A 11 4.25 4.12 6.26
C ALA A 11 2.97 3.36 6.67
N ALA A 12 1.96 4.07 7.19
CA ALA A 12 0.68 3.47 7.55
C ALA A 12 -0.05 2.88 6.34
N ILE A 13 -0.06 3.60 5.21
CA ILE A 13 -0.64 3.13 3.94
C ILE A 13 0.09 1.88 3.42
N PHE A 14 1.42 1.87 3.49
CA PHE A 14 2.24 0.73 3.07
C PHE A 14 1.98 -0.52 3.94
N ILE A 15 1.90 -0.35 5.26
CA ILE A 15 1.59 -1.44 6.20
C ILE A 15 0.17 -1.97 5.96
N LEU A 16 -0.81 -1.09 5.73
CA LEU A 16 -2.18 -1.48 5.36
C LEU A 16 -2.20 -2.32 4.08
N GLY A 17 -1.50 -1.87 3.03
CA GLY A 17 -1.34 -2.60 1.78
C GLY A 17 -0.73 -3.99 1.97
N LEU A 18 0.31 -4.11 2.79
CA LEU A 18 0.95 -5.39 3.14
C LEU A 18 0.00 -6.32 3.92
N CYS A 19 -0.75 -5.80 4.88
CA CYS A 19 -1.75 -6.57 5.62
C CYS A 19 -2.82 -7.13 4.69
N LEU A 20 -3.36 -6.28 3.80
CA LEU A 20 -4.36 -6.67 2.79
C LEU A 20 -3.80 -7.68 1.80
N PHE A 21 -2.54 -7.54 1.40
CA PHE A 21 -1.84 -8.49 0.54
C PHE A 21 -1.65 -9.86 1.20
N ASN A 22 -1.22 -9.88 2.45
CA ASN A 22 -1.03 -11.11 3.23
C ASN A 22 -2.37 -11.82 3.48
N PHE A 23 -3.44 -11.04 3.75
CA PHE A 23 -4.80 -11.57 3.85
C PHE A 23 -5.33 -12.10 2.51
N GLY A 24 -5.07 -11.38 1.41
CA GLY A 24 -5.40 -11.78 0.05
C GLY A 24 -4.73 -13.09 -0.36
N GLY A 25 -3.48 -13.32 0.06
CA GLY A 25 -2.74 -14.57 -0.17
C GLY A 25 -3.29 -15.77 0.62
N ARG A 26 -3.95 -15.53 1.76
CA ARG A 26 -4.70 -16.56 2.51
C ARG A 26 -6.11 -16.79 1.96
N VAL A 27 -6.62 -15.87 1.14
CA VAL A 27 -7.96 -15.95 0.57
C VAL A 27 -7.93 -16.86 -0.67
N LYS A 28 -8.70 -17.94 -0.63
CA LYS A 28 -8.80 -18.94 -1.71
C LYS A 28 -9.41 -18.39 -3.01
N SER A 29 -9.96 -17.18 -2.98
CA SER A 29 -10.63 -16.55 -4.12
C SER A 29 -9.63 -15.81 -5.01
N SER A 30 -9.42 -16.34 -6.22
CA SER A 30 -8.48 -15.81 -7.22
C SER A 30 -8.78 -14.35 -7.62
N GLY A 31 -10.06 -13.94 -7.62
CA GLY A 31 -10.45 -12.56 -7.92
C GLY A 31 -10.07 -11.57 -6.82
N ALA A 32 -10.26 -11.95 -5.56
CA ALA A 32 -9.90 -11.12 -4.42
C ALA A 32 -8.36 -11.00 -4.28
N ALA A 33 -7.62 -12.07 -4.56
CA ALA A 33 -6.16 -12.03 -4.58
C ALA A 33 -5.62 -11.05 -5.63
N LYS A 34 -6.18 -11.05 -6.86
CA LYS A 34 -5.80 -10.08 -7.91
C LYS A 34 -6.15 -8.64 -7.53
N LEU A 35 -7.32 -8.41 -6.93
CA LEU A 35 -7.73 -7.08 -6.46
C LEU A 35 -6.79 -6.55 -5.39
N PHE A 36 -6.44 -7.36 -4.38
CA PHE A 36 -5.49 -6.95 -3.34
C PHE A 36 -4.09 -6.70 -3.90
N TYR A 37 -3.64 -7.52 -4.85
CA TYR A 37 -2.36 -7.32 -5.52
C TYR A 37 -2.35 -5.98 -6.27
N PHE A 38 -3.41 -5.67 -7.03
CA PHE A 38 -3.52 -4.43 -7.79
C PHE A 38 -3.56 -3.21 -6.87
N ILE A 39 -4.38 -3.25 -5.81
CA ILE A 39 -4.49 -2.17 -4.83
C ILE A 39 -3.17 -1.96 -4.09
N GLY A 40 -2.45 -3.03 -3.75
CA GLY A 40 -1.13 -2.96 -3.13
C GLY A 40 -0.10 -2.28 -4.03
N VAL A 41 -0.01 -2.69 -5.30
CA VAL A 41 0.93 -2.11 -6.27
C VAL A 41 0.64 -0.63 -6.52
N VAL A 42 -0.63 -0.25 -6.69
CA VAL A 42 -1.03 1.16 -6.86
C VAL A 42 -0.69 1.99 -5.62
N ASN A 43 -0.88 1.45 -4.41
CA ASN A 43 -0.48 2.13 -3.17
C ASN A 43 1.03 2.34 -3.07
N VAL A 44 1.82 1.33 -3.42
CA VAL A 44 3.29 1.45 -3.43
C VAL A 44 3.73 2.50 -4.45
N LEU A 45 3.18 2.50 -5.66
CA LEU A 45 3.47 3.50 -6.68
C LEU A 45 3.09 4.92 -6.21
N LEU A 46 1.94 5.07 -5.57
CA LEU A 46 1.49 6.36 -5.03
C LEU A 46 2.39 6.84 -3.89
N ALA A 47 2.77 5.95 -2.97
CA ALA A 47 3.74 6.23 -1.92
C ALA A 47 5.10 6.66 -2.49
N MET A 48 5.58 5.96 -3.52
CA MET A 48 6.84 6.29 -4.20
C MET A 48 6.76 7.65 -4.90
N TYR A 49 5.62 7.98 -5.50
CA TYR A 49 5.37 9.27 -6.13
C TYR A 49 5.31 10.43 -5.12
N ILE A 50 4.71 10.21 -3.95
CA ILE A 50 4.66 11.22 -2.87
C ILE A 50 6.05 11.38 -2.23
N ALA A 51 6.78 10.27 -2.05
CA ALA A 51 8.13 10.29 -1.50
C ALA A 51 9.17 10.83 -2.49
N TRP A 52 8.84 10.93 -3.79
CA TRP A 52 9.74 11.48 -4.79
C TRP A 52 9.96 12.98 -4.52
N PRO A 53 11.21 13.40 -4.25
CA PRO A 53 11.51 14.81 -4.04
C PRO A 53 11.38 15.52 -5.39
N LYS A 54 10.43 16.44 -5.49
CA LYS A 54 10.37 17.40 -6.60
C LYS A 54 11.19 18.63 -6.26
#